data_AF-A0A2N5A8M4-F1
#
_entry.id   AF-A0A2N5A8M4-F1
#
_cell.length_a   1.000
_cell.length_b   1.000
_cell.length_c   1.000
_cell.angle_alpha   90.00
_cell.angle_beta   90.00
_cell.angle_gamma   90.00
#
_symmetry.space_group_name_H-M   'P 1'
#
loop_
_entity.id
_entity.type
_entity.pdbx_description
1 polymer ?
#
loop_
_entity_poly.entity_id
_entity_poly.type
_entity_poly.pdbx_seq_one_letter_code
_entity_poly.pdbx_strand_id
1 'polypeptide(L)'
;MENSDDIRLIVKIAQLYYEQDMTQAQIARELGIYRTTISRLLKRGREQGIVTIAINYDYNENLWLEQQLKQKFGLKEAVVASSDGLLEEEQLSAMGQHGALLVDRLLEPGDIIGFSWGRAVRSLVENLPQASQSRQVICVPIIGGPSGKLESRYHVNTLTYGAAARLKAESHLADFPALLDNPLIRNGIMQSQHFKTISSYWDSLDVALVGIGSPAIRDGANWHAFYGSEESDDLNARHVAGDI
;
A
#
# COMPACT_ATOMS: atom_id res chain seq x y z
N MET A 1 19.70 26.55 20.05
CA MET A 1 18.46 27.11 20.66
C MET A 1 17.76 28.14 19.76
N GLU A 2 18.20 28.36 18.52
CA GLU A 2 17.36 28.97 17.48
C GLU A 2 16.46 27.88 16.85
N ASN A 3 15.24 28.24 16.42
CA ASN A 3 14.29 27.56 15.51
C ASN A 3 12.98 26.93 15.99
N SER A 4 12.63 26.80 17.28
CA SER A 4 11.29 26.25 17.60
C SER A 4 10.14 27.21 17.24
N ASP A 5 10.28 28.49 17.60
CA ASP A 5 9.25 29.50 17.35
C ASP A 5 9.15 29.88 15.86
N ASP A 6 10.30 29.89 15.17
CA ASP A 6 10.38 30.14 13.73
C ASP A 6 9.68 29.04 12.91
N ILE A 7 9.86 27.77 13.27
CA ILE A 7 9.17 26.64 12.59
C ILE A 7 7.67 26.71 12.83
N ARG A 8 7.24 26.98 14.07
CA ARG A 8 5.82 27.09 14.41
C ARG A 8 5.13 28.21 13.63
N LEU A 9 5.82 29.33 13.44
CA LEU A 9 5.34 30.44 12.61
C LEU A 9 5.28 30.07 11.12
N ILE A 10 6.29 29.35 10.60
CA ILE A 10 6.28 28.86 9.20
C ILE A 10 5.09 27.93 8.95
N VAL A 11 4.81 26.98 9.86
CA VAL A 11 3.66 26.07 9.76
C VAL A 11 2.35 26.87 9.76
N LYS A 12 2.21 27.85 10.65
CA LYS A 12 0.99 28.67 10.71
C LYS A 12 0.78 29.49 9.43
N ILE A 13 1.84 30.09 8.90
CA ILE A 13 1.79 30.84 7.63
C ILE A 13 1.46 29.93 6.45
N ALA A 14 2.07 28.73 6.39
CA ALA A 14 1.79 27.75 5.36
C ALA A 14 0.32 27.30 5.39
N GLN A 15 -0.22 27.06 6.58
CA GLN A 15 -1.63 26.69 6.77
C GLN A 15 -2.57 27.77 6.21
N LEU A 16 -2.37 29.03 6.61
CA LEU A 16 -3.20 30.14 6.14
C LEU A 16 -3.09 30.32 4.61
N TYR A 17 -1.91 30.10 4.03
CA TYR A 17 -1.67 30.29 2.61
C TYR A 17 -2.19 29.15 1.74
N TYR A 18 -1.93 27.89 2.09
CA TYR A 18 -2.23 26.73 1.25
C TYR A 18 -3.54 26.00 1.62
N GLU A 19 -3.99 26.05 2.88
CA GLU A 19 -5.27 25.41 3.29
C GLU A 19 -6.44 26.39 3.26
N GLN A 20 -6.18 27.68 3.50
CA GLN A 20 -7.24 28.71 3.60
C GLN A 20 -7.24 29.71 2.45
N ASP A 21 -6.40 29.49 1.44
CA ASP A 21 -6.26 30.34 0.24
C ASP A 21 -6.06 31.85 0.54
N MET A 22 -5.50 32.19 1.70
CA MET A 22 -5.26 33.57 2.05
C MET A 22 -4.08 34.14 1.29
N THR A 23 -4.23 35.36 0.78
CA THR A 23 -3.11 36.10 0.19
C THR A 23 -2.08 36.46 1.25
N GLN A 24 -0.81 36.56 0.87
CA GLN A 24 0.27 37.00 1.78
C GLN A 24 -0.02 38.36 2.44
N ALA A 25 -0.80 39.24 1.78
CA ALA A 25 -1.19 40.54 2.33
C ALA A 25 -2.30 40.43 3.39
N GLN A 26 -3.18 39.43 3.31
CA GLN A 26 -4.15 39.14 4.37
C GLN A 26 -3.42 38.50 5.56
N ILE A 27 -2.55 37.51 5.31
CA ILE A 27 -1.76 36.84 6.35
C ILE A 27 -0.87 37.84 7.11
N ALA A 28 -0.21 38.75 6.39
CA ALA A 28 0.62 39.80 6.99
C ALA A 28 -0.19 40.71 7.94
N ARG A 29 -1.43 41.06 7.57
CA ARG A 29 -2.33 41.87 8.41
C ARG A 29 -2.80 41.10 9.63
N GLU A 30 -3.14 39.83 9.47
CA GLU A 30 -3.66 39.00 10.56
C GLU A 30 -2.57 38.69 11.61
N LEU A 31 -1.35 38.42 11.18
CA LEU A 31 -0.23 38.07 12.05
C LEU A 31 0.60 39.27 12.51
N GLY A 32 0.29 40.48 12.03
CA GLY A 32 1.01 41.71 12.41
C GLY A 32 2.48 41.74 11.96
N ILE A 33 2.83 41.05 10.87
CA ILE A 33 4.20 40.95 10.36
C ILE A 33 4.32 41.41 8.90
N TYR A 34 5.51 41.84 8.52
CA TYR A 34 5.76 42.34 7.17
C TYR A 34 5.49 41.28 6.09
N ARG A 35 4.85 41.69 4.99
CA ARG A 35 4.59 40.83 3.83
C ARG A 35 5.86 40.19 3.26
N THR A 36 6.98 40.92 3.27
CA THR A 36 8.29 40.39 2.85
C THR A 36 8.77 39.24 3.73
N THR A 37 8.47 39.30 5.03
CA THR A 37 8.73 38.21 5.98
C THR A 37 7.87 36.99 5.67
N ILE A 38 6.59 37.16 5.32
CA ILE A 38 5.72 36.05 4.87
C ILE A 38 6.33 35.31 3.68
N SER A 39 6.73 36.03 2.62
CA SER A 39 7.34 35.42 1.43
C SER A 39 8.62 34.66 1.77
N ARG A 40 9.48 35.24 2.61
CA ARG A 40 10.72 34.61 3.05
C ARG A 40 10.46 33.35 3.85
N LEU A 41 9.48 33.36 4.75
CA LEU A 41 9.12 32.21 5.58
C LEU A 41 8.44 31.10 4.76
N LEU A 42 7.58 31.42 3.80
CA LEU A 42 7.04 30.44 2.85
C LEU A 42 8.13 29.79 2.00
N LYS A 43 9.11 30.59 1.51
CA LYS A 43 10.27 30.06 0.78
C LYS A 43 11.10 29.12 1.65
N ARG A 44 11.42 29.56 2.86
CA ARG A 44 12.17 28.77 3.84
C ARG A 44 11.42 27.48 4.20
N GLY A 45 10.10 27.53 4.35
CA GLY A 45 9.28 26.35 4.61
C GLY A 45 9.37 25.31 3.50
N ARG A 46 9.44 25.74 2.23
CA ARG A 46 9.69 24.84 1.10
C ARG A 46 11.12 24.30 1.08
N GLU A 47 12.12 25.17 1.28
CA GLU A 47 13.54 24.79 1.27
C GLU A 47 13.90 23.82 2.41
N GLN A 48 13.23 23.94 3.56
CA GLN A 48 13.43 23.07 4.72
C GLN A 48 12.54 21.81 4.70
N GLY A 49 11.73 21.61 3.64
CA GLY A 49 10.83 20.46 3.53
C GLY A 49 9.64 20.47 4.51
N ILE A 50 9.36 21.61 5.15
CA ILE A 50 8.15 21.80 5.98
C ILE A 50 6.90 21.80 5.08
N VAL A 51 7.04 22.30 3.84
CA VAL A 51 6.02 22.25 2.80
C VAL A 51 6.61 21.62 1.57
N THR A 52 6.02 20.52 1.10
CA THR A 52 6.36 19.87 -0.16
C THR A 52 5.21 20.08 -1.14
N ILE A 53 5.52 20.51 -2.36
CA ILE A 53 4.53 20.67 -3.43
C ILE A 53 4.85 19.61 -4.48
N ALA A 54 3.90 18.71 -4.73
CA ALA A 54 3.96 17.75 -5.82
C ALA A 54 3.05 18.23 -6.95
N ILE A 55 3.55 18.20 -8.19
CA ILE A 55 2.78 18.52 -9.40
C ILE A 55 2.65 17.22 -10.20
N ASN A 56 1.42 16.81 -10.48
CA ASN A 56 1.14 15.63 -11.32
C ASN A 56 1.13 16.04 -12.80
N TYR A 57 2.28 15.92 -13.46
CA TYR A 57 2.43 16.31 -14.87
C TYR A 57 1.74 15.34 -15.85
N ASP A 58 1.63 14.06 -15.49
CA ASP A 58 1.11 13.01 -16.39
C ASP A 58 -0.40 12.76 -16.20
N TYR A 59 -1.10 13.67 -15.53
CA TYR A 59 -2.50 13.47 -15.13
C TYR A 59 -3.41 13.06 -16.30
N ASN A 60 -3.22 13.66 -17.48
CA ASN A 60 -4.02 13.32 -18.66
C ASN A 60 -3.63 11.97 -19.30
N GLU A 61 -2.35 11.60 -19.28
CA GLU A 61 -1.88 10.36 -19.89
C GLU A 61 -2.25 9.15 -19.03
N ASN A 62 -2.02 9.23 -17.71
CA ASN A 62 -2.37 8.17 -16.77
C ASN A 62 -3.89 7.91 -16.79
N LEU A 63 -4.70 8.97 -16.75
CA LEU A 63 -6.17 8.84 -16.82
C LEU A 63 -6.63 8.19 -18.12
N TRP A 64 -5.97 8.49 -19.24
CA TRP A 64 -6.25 7.83 -20.52
C TRP A 64 -5.88 6.34 -20.47
N LEU A 65 -4.70 5.98 -19.95
CA LEU A 65 -4.27 4.59 -19.81
C LEU A 65 -5.21 3.79 -18.89
N GLU A 66 -5.67 4.38 -17.78
CA GLU A 66 -6.66 3.76 -16.88
C GLU A 66 -7.95 3.40 -17.62
N GLN A 67 -8.49 4.33 -18.43
CA GLN A 67 -9.68 4.08 -19.23
C GLN A 67 -9.46 2.98 -20.28
N GLN A 68 -8.29 2.98 -20.95
CA GLN A 68 -7.94 1.97 -21.93
C GLN A 68 -7.81 0.57 -21.30
N LEU A 69 -7.21 0.47 -20.11
CA LEU A 69 -7.13 -0.79 -19.36
C LEU A 69 -8.52 -1.30 -18.96
N LYS A 70 -9.38 -0.41 -18.44
CA LYS A 70 -10.77 -0.75 -18.10
C LYS A 70 -11.54 -1.24 -19.33
N GLN A 71 -11.42 -0.56 -20.46
CA GLN A 71 -12.10 -0.94 -21.70
C GLN A 71 -11.58 -2.27 -22.27
N LYS A 72 -10.26 -2.46 -22.29
CA LYS A 72 -9.63 -3.64 -22.90
C LYS A 72 -9.87 -4.92 -22.11
N PHE A 73 -9.84 -4.84 -20.78
CA PHE A 73 -9.89 -6.01 -19.90
C PHE A 73 -11.18 -6.13 -19.08
N GLY A 74 -12.10 -5.16 -19.19
CA GLY A 74 -13.36 -5.15 -18.43
C GLY A 74 -13.16 -4.92 -16.93
N LEU A 75 -12.11 -4.18 -16.54
CA LEU A 75 -11.80 -3.92 -15.13
C LEU A 75 -12.82 -2.94 -14.53
N LYS A 76 -13.27 -3.22 -13.30
CA LYS A 76 -14.15 -2.30 -12.54
C LYS A 76 -13.46 -0.96 -12.34
N GLU A 77 -12.21 -0.99 -11.89
CA GLU A 77 -11.34 0.17 -11.67
C GLU A 77 -9.90 -0.19 -12.10
N ALA A 78 -9.14 0.81 -12.51
CA ALA A 78 -7.71 0.70 -12.81
C ALA A 78 -7.05 2.01 -12.38
N VAL A 79 -5.82 1.92 -11.87
CA VAL A 79 -5.03 3.06 -11.46
C VAL A 79 -3.63 2.92 -12.04
N VAL A 80 -3.14 3.97 -12.69
CA VAL A 80 -1.81 4.01 -13.30
C VAL A 80 -0.99 5.10 -12.61
N ALA A 81 0.09 4.69 -11.95
CA ALA A 81 1.05 5.60 -11.35
C ALA A 81 2.15 5.94 -12.36
N SER A 82 2.58 7.20 -12.40
CA SER A 82 3.73 7.63 -13.20
C SER A 82 5.00 6.90 -12.78
N SER A 83 5.81 6.52 -13.75
CA SER A 83 7.05 5.78 -13.53
C SER A 83 8.29 6.39 -14.18
N ASP A 84 8.13 7.41 -15.03
CA ASP A 84 9.24 7.97 -15.80
C ASP A 84 10.22 8.71 -14.89
N GLY A 85 11.52 8.43 -15.08
CA GLY A 85 12.60 8.97 -14.26
C GLY A 85 12.70 8.44 -12.82
N LEU A 86 11.84 7.49 -12.40
CA LEU A 86 11.84 6.92 -11.06
C LEU A 86 12.64 5.62 -10.96
N LEU A 87 13.29 5.40 -9.82
CA LEU A 87 13.92 4.12 -9.46
C LEU A 87 12.86 3.08 -9.05
N GLU A 88 13.21 1.79 -9.02
CA GLU A 88 12.27 0.69 -8.74
C GLU A 88 11.48 0.87 -7.43
N GLU A 89 12.17 1.25 -6.33
CA GLU A 89 11.49 1.49 -5.04
C GLU A 89 10.55 2.71 -5.08
N GLU A 90 10.89 3.72 -5.88
CA GLU A 90 10.08 4.94 -6.04
C GLU A 90 8.84 4.66 -6.89
N GLN A 91 8.97 3.86 -7.94
CA GLN A 91 7.84 3.36 -8.73
C GLN A 91 6.86 2.58 -7.83
N LEU A 92 7.40 1.70 -6.98
CA LEU A 92 6.60 0.93 -6.04
C LEU A 92 5.90 1.81 -5.00
N SER A 93 6.56 2.88 -4.55
CA SER A 93 5.98 3.87 -3.65
C SER A 93 4.83 4.65 -4.32
N ALA A 94 5.01 5.07 -5.57
CA ALA A 94 3.97 5.77 -6.35
C ALA A 94 2.73 4.88 -6.54
N MET A 95 2.94 3.61 -6.92
CA MET A 95 1.85 2.62 -6.99
C MET A 95 1.17 2.41 -5.63
N GLY A 96 1.96 2.32 -4.55
CA GLY A 96 1.44 2.16 -3.20
C GLY A 96 0.54 3.32 -2.78
N GLN A 97 0.94 4.56 -3.04
CA GLN A 97 0.16 5.77 -2.74
C GLN A 97 -1.18 5.79 -3.47
N HIS A 98 -1.17 5.64 -4.80
CA HIS A 98 -2.40 5.70 -5.58
C HIS A 98 -3.29 4.47 -5.36
N GLY A 99 -2.69 3.28 -5.19
CA GLY A 99 -3.40 2.06 -4.83
C GLY A 99 -4.07 2.13 -3.46
N ALA A 100 -3.41 2.76 -2.47
CA ALA A 100 -3.98 2.95 -1.15
C ALA A 100 -5.22 3.86 -1.18
N LEU A 101 -5.19 4.94 -1.98
CA LEU A 101 -6.34 5.82 -2.17
C LEU A 101 -7.51 5.10 -2.88
N LEU A 102 -7.21 4.23 -3.85
CA LEU A 102 -8.22 3.39 -4.48
C LEU A 102 -8.88 2.48 -3.45
N VAL A 103 -8.09 1.76 -2.64
CA VAL A 103 -8.60 0.85 -1.61
C VAL A 103 -9.39 1.61 -0.56
N ASP A 104 -8.90 2.74 -0.06
CA ASP A 104 -9.60 3.54 0.97
C ASP A 104 -10.99 4.02 0.52
N ARG A 105 -11.15 4.27 -0.79
CA ARG A 105 -12.43 4.64 -1.42
C ARG A 105 -13.36 3.45 -1.63
N LEU A 106 -12.81 2.26 -1.87
CA LEU A 106 -13.59 1.05 -2.16
C LEU A 106 -14.13 0.37 -0.91
N LEU A 107 -13.49 0.56 0.24
CA LEU A 107 -13.86 -0.13 1.48
C LEU A 107 -15.19 0.38 2.05
N GLU A 108 -16.07 -0.56 2.34
CA GLU A 108 -17.35 -0.34 3.01
C GLU A 108 -17.34 -0.93 4.44
N PRO A 109 -18.14 -0.38 5.38
CA PRO A 109 -18.30 -0.97 6.71
C PRO A 109 -18.86 -2.40 6.62
N GLY A 110 -18.18 -3.35 7.25
CA GLY A 110 -18.50 -4.77 7.22
C GLY A 110 -17.58 -5.61 6.34
N ASP A 111 -16.77 -4.98 5.48
CA ASP A 111 -15.90 -5.70 4.53
C ASP A 111 -14.88 -6.61 5.22
N ILE A 112 -14.67 -7.77 4.63
CA ILE A 112 -13.55 -8.67 4.91
C ILE A 112 -12.47 -8.45 3.84
N ILE A 113 -11.31 -8.01 4.31
CA ILE A 113 -10.15 -7.65 3.49
C ILE A 113 -9.07 -8.73 3.58
N GLY A 114 -8.73 -9.30 2.44
CA GLY A 114 -7.76 -10.37 2.28
C GLY A 114 -6.42 -9.83 1.81
N PHE A 115 -5.34 -10.27 2.44
CA PHE A 115 -3.98 -9.83 2.08
C PHE A 115 -3.11 -11.00 1.66
N SER A 116 -2.38 -10.85 0.55
CA SER A 116 -1.24 -11.71 0.24
C SER A 116 0.07 -11.10 0.79
N TRP A 117 1.22 -11.51 0.27
CA TRP A 117 2.54 -11.11 0.75
C TRP A 117 3.32 -10.29 -0.29
N GLY A 118 4.51 -9.81 0.11
CA GLY A 118 5.48 -9.24 -0.82
C GLY A 118 5.56 -7.71 -0.84
N ARG A 119 6.45 -7.21 -1.71
CA ARG A 119 6.84 -5.80 -1.81
C ARG A 119 5.66 -4.89 -2.21
N ALA A 120 4.89 -5.29 -3.22
CA ALA A 120 3.78 -4.49 -3.75
C ALA A 120 2.65 -4.31 -2.73
N VAL A 121 2.17 -5.41 -2.14
CA VAL A 121 1.11 -5.37 -1.10
C VAL A 121 1.58 -4.53 0.09
N ARG A 122 2.84 -4.67 0.51
CA ARG A 122 3.41 -3.84 1.57
C ARG A 122 3.36 -2.35 1.24
N SER A 123 3.81 -1.95 0.05
CA SER A 123 3.85 -0.53 -0.34
C SER A 123 2.45 0.09 -0.32
N LEU A 124 1.43 -0.66 -0.75
CA LEU A 124 0.03 -0.22 -0.62
C LEU A 124 -0.37 -0.08 0.85
N VAL A 125 -0.14 -1.10 1.68
CA VAL A 125 -0.47 -1.07 3.12
C VAL A 125 0.22 0.07 3.86
N GLU A 126 1.49 0.35 3.55
CA GLU A 126 2.27 1.45 4.15
C GLU A 126 1.72 2.83 3.81
N ASN A 127 0.96 2.94 2.71
CA ASN A 127 0.33 4.19 2.28
C ASN A 127 -1.17 4.28 2.61
N LEU A 128 -1.76 3.26 3.26
CA LEU A 128 -3.15 3.34 3.72
C LEU A 128 -3.33 4.51 4.69
N PRO A 129 -4.36 5.36 4.50
CA PRO A 129 -4.63 6.47 5.42
C PRO A 129 -4.85 5.97 6.84
N GLN A 130 -4.30 6.70 7.82
CA GLN A 130 -4.55 6.38 9.22
C GLN A 130 -5.98 6.80 9.59
N ALA A 131 -6.84 5.82 9.83
CA ALA A 131 -8.22 6.06 10.22
C ALA A 131 -8.30 6.67 11.62
N SER A 132 -9.15 7.69 11.78
CA SER A 132 -9.41 8.34 13.08
C SER A 132 -10.32 7.49 13.97
N GLN A 133 -11.20 6.68 13.36
CA GLN A 133 -12.11 5.73 14.02
C GLN A 133 -12.06 4.38 13.30
N SER A 134 -12.63 3.33 13.91
CA SER A 134 -12.71 2.02 13.26
C SER A 134 -13.52 2.10 11.96
N ARG A 135 -12.96 1.55 10.89
CA ARG A 135 -13.66 1.36 9.61
C ARG A 135 -14.69 0.22 9.64
N GLN A 136 -14.77 -0.55 10.73
CA GLN A 136 -15.66 -1.73 10.88
C GLN A 136 -15.39 -2.80 9.81
N VAL A 137 -14.13 -2.97 9.43
CA VAL A 137 -13.66 -4.01 8.50
C VAL A 137 -12.87 -5.07 9.27
N ILE A 138 -12.66 -6.24 8.65
CA ILE A 138 -11.88 -7.35 9.20
C ILE A 138 -10.71 -7.64 8.25
N CYS A 139 -9.50 -7.73 8.78
CA CYS A 139 -8.31 -8.04 7.98
C CYS A 139 -7.88 -9.50 8.19
N VAL A 140 -7.72 -10.25 7.09
CA VAL A 140 -7.30 -11.66 7.11
C VAL A 140 -6.22 -11.96 6.06
N PRO A 141 -5.30 -12.89 6.34
CA PRO A 141 -4.40 -13.42 5.32
C PRO A 141 -5.19 -14.35 4.39
N ILE A 142 -4.91 -14.31 3.09
CA ILE A 142 -5.47 -15.25 2.09
C ILE A 142 -4.47 -16.32 1.64
N ILE A 143 -3.37 -16.44 2.39
CA ILE A 143 -2.29 -17.41 2.17
C ILE A 143 -1.57 -17.66 3.49
N GLY A 144 -0.99 -18.85 3.66
CA GLY A 144 -0.19 -19.18 4.85
C GLY A 144 1.16 -18.46 4.92
N GLY A 145 1.91 -18.70 6.00
CA GLY A 145 3.23 -18.10 6.21
C GLY A 145 4.28 -18.58 5.19
N PRO A 146 5.31 -17.76 4.89
CA PRO A 146 6.33 -18.03 3.87
C PRO A 146 7.44 -18.98 4.33
N SER A 147 7.37 -19.56 5.54
CA SER A 147 8.35 -20.54 6.05
C SER A 147 9.82 -20.11 5.92
N GLY A 148 10.13 -18.84 6.17
CA GLY A 148 11.49 -18.29 6.09
C GLY A 148 11.97 -17.92 4.68
N LYS A 149 11.14 -18.10 3.64
CA LYS A 149 11.45 -17.73 2.25
C LYS A 149 11.37 -16.22 1.98
N LEU A 150 10.78 -15.45 2.89
CA LEU A 150 10.66 -14.00 2.78
C LEU A 150 11.10 -13.32 4.07
N GLU A 151 11.60 -12.09 3.92
CA GLU A 151 11.87 -11.20 5.04
C GLU A 151 10.58 -10.87 5.81
N SER A 152 10.67 -10.74 7.13
CA SER A 152 9.49 -10.58 8.01
C SER A 152 8.59 -9.39 7.65
N ARG A 153 9.16 -8.32 7.08
CA ARG A 153 8.40 -7.14 6.64
C ARG A 153 7.48 -7.40 5.44
N TYR A 154 7.70 -8.50 4.73
CA TYR A 154 6.87 -8.93 3.60
C TYR A 154 5.94 -10.09 3.95
N HIS A 155 5.99 -10.58 5.19
CA HIS A 155 5.16 -11.69 5.65
C HIS A 155 3.67 -11.30 5.64
N VAL A 156 2.80 -12.20 5.17
CA VAL A 156 1.35 -11.97 5.06
C VAL A 156 0.69 -11.47 6.36
N ASN A 157 0.97 -12.12 7.51
CA ASN A 157 0.52 -11.65 8.82
C ASN A 157 1.03 -10.24 9.19
N THR A 158 2.28 -9.89 8.86
CA THR A 158 2.81 -8.53 9.08
C THR A 158 2.02 -7.49 8.30
N LEU A 159 1.69 -7.80 7.03
CA LEU A 159 0.91 -6.90 6.18
C LEU A 159 -0.54 -6.80 6.65
N THR A 160 -1.16 -7.94 6.98
CA THR A 160 -2.54 -8.01 7.52
C THR A 160 -2.65 -7.20 8.81
N TYR A 161 -1.73 -7.39 9.75
CA TYR A 161 -1.71 -6.67 11.02
C TYR A 161 -1.41 -5.18 10.83
N GLY A 162 -0.47 -4.84 9.94
CA GLY A 162 -0.14 -3.47 9.61
C GLY A 162 -1.32 -2.71 8.99
N ALA A 163 -2.05 -3.35 8.08
CA ALA A 163 -3.27 -2.79 7.49
C ALA A 163 -4.35 -2.57 8.54
N ALA A 164 -4.58 -3.56 9.42
CA ALA A 164 -5.54 -3.45 10.50
C ALA A 164 -5.24 -2.27 11.44
N ALA A 165 -3.96 -2.01 11.74
CA ALA A 165 -3.54 -0.86 12.52
C ALA A 165 -3.87 0.49 11.84
N ARG A 166 -3.68 0.61 10.52
CA ARG A 166 -4.05 1.81 9.76
C ARG A 166 -5.56 2.02 9.72
N LEU A 167 -6.32 0.94 9.51
CA LEU A 167 -7.78 0.97 9.37
C LEU A 167 -8.55 0.96 10.70
N LYS A 168 -7.84 0.80 11.83
CA LYS A 168 -8.43 0.53 13.16
C LYS A 168 -9.44 -0.62 13.11
N ALA A 169 -9.04 -1.70 12.45
CA ALA A 169 -9.84 -2.87 12.15
C ALA A 169 -9.47 -4.07 13.04
N GLU A 170 -10.33 -5.07 13.09
CA GLU A 170 -9.99 -6.38 13.64
C GLU A 170 -9.05 -7.12 12.68
N SER A 171 -8.21 -8.01 13.20
CA SER A 171 -7.39 -8.90 12.38
C SER A 171 -7.34 -10.32 12.92
N HIS A 172 -7.38 -11.29 12.02
CA HIS A 172 -7.15 -12.70 12.32
C HIS A 172 -5.96 -13.18 11.53
N LEU A 173 -4.94 -13.71 12.22
CA LEU A 173 -3.68 -14.13 11.60
C LEU A 173 -3.66 -15.64 11.37
N ALA A 174 -2.91 -16.08 10.35
CA ALA A 174 -2.77 -17.49 10.02
C ALA A 174 -1.52 -18.06 10.73
N ASP A 175 -1.69 -19.20 11.41
CA ASP A 175 -0.61 -19.92 12.10
C ASP A 175 -0.29 -21.25 11.38
N PHE A 176 -0.39 -21.22 10.05
CA PHE A 176 -0.02 -22.34 9.19
C PHE A 176 0.81 -21.84 8.01
N PRO A 177 1.77 -22.65 7.52
CA PRO A 177 2.57 -22.30 6.37
C PRO A 177 1.77 -22.41 5.07
N ALA A 178 2.17 -21.66 4.04
CA ALA A 178 1.56 -21.73 2.71
C ALA A 178 1.88 -23.04 1.99
N LEU A 179 3.08 -23.58 2.23
CA LEU A 179 3.58 -24.80 1.61
C LEU A 179 4.04 -25.79 2.70
N LEU A 180 3.64 -27.05 2.54
CA LEU A 180 4.06 -28.17 3.35
C LEU A 180 4.46 -29.33 2.46
N ASP A 181 5.60 -29.94 2.74
CA ASP A 181 6.14 -31.05 1.93
C ASP A 181 5.28 -32.32 2.04
N ASN A 182 4.60 -32.50 3.18
CA ASN A 182 3.85 -33.72 3.48
C ASN A 182 2.32 -33.47 3.46
N PRO A 183 1.58 -34.12 2.54
CA PRO A 183 0.12 -34.03 2.47
C PRO A 183 -0.61 -34.44 3.76
N LEU A 184 -0.04 -35.36 4.57
CA LEU A 184 -0.63 -35.75 5.86
C LEU A 184 -0.66 -34.58 6.84
N ILE A 185 0.41 -33.78 6.90
CA ILE A 185 0.49 -32.60 7.77
C ILE A 185 -0.48 -31.53 7.27
N ARG A 186 -0.48 -31.26 5.95
CA ARG A 186 -1.43 -30.34 5.32
C ARG A 186 -2.87 -30.70 5.70
N ASN A 187 -3.26 -31.96 5.48
CA ASN A 187 -4.63 -32.41 5.73
C ASN A 187 -4.99 -32.36 7.23
N GLY A 188 -4.03 -32.68 8.11
CA GLY A 188 -4.19 -32.51 9.56
C GLY A 188 -4.46 -31.06 9.96
N ILE A 189 -3.68 -30.11 9.43
CA ILE A 189 -3.89 -28.66 9.66
C ILE A 189 -5.25 -28.22 9.13
N MET A 190 -5.64 -28.66 7.94
CA MET A 190 -6.93 -28.31 7.34
C MET A 190 -8.14 -28.79 8.16
N GLN A 191 -7.96 -29.82 8.99
CA GLN A 191 -9.02 -30.29 9.90
C GLN A 191 -9.09 -29.52 11.22
N SER A 192 -8.06 -28.74 11.56
CA SER A 192 -8.04 -27.92 12.76
C SER A 192 -9.13 -26.85 12.73
N GLN A 193 -9.63 -26.47 13.92
CA GLN A 193 -10.62 -25.41 14.03
C GLN A 193 -10.06 -24.07 13.56
N HIS A 194 -8.78 -23.80 13.81
CA HIS A 194 -8.11 -22.56 13.39
C HIS A 194 -8.14 -22.38 11.87
N PHE A 195 -7.69 -23.40 11.12
CA PHE A 195 -7.73 -23.35 9.65
C PHE A 195 -9.17 -23.16 9.14
N LYS A 196 -10.14 -23.89 9.71
CA LYS A 196 -11.56 -23.76 9.34
C LYS A 196 -12.10 -22.35 9.58
N THR A 197 -11.72 -21.70 10.68
CA THR A 197 -12.10 -20.31 10.95
C THR A 197 -11.48 -19.35 9.93
N ILE A 198 -10.17 -19.44 9.67
CA ILE A 198 -9.52 -18.57 8.67
C ILE A 198 -10.11 -18.81 7.27
N SER A 199 -10.30 -20.07 6.88
CA SER A 199 -10.92 -20.44 5.61
C SER A 199 -12.36 -19.94 5.49
N SER A 200 -13.12 -19.84 6.59
CA SER A 200 -14.49 -19.33 6.53
C SER A 200 -14.55 -17.86 6.13
N TYR A 201 -13.53 -17.06 6.45
CA TYR A 201 -13.42 -15.68 5.94
C TYR A 201 -13.10 -15.63 4.45
N TRP A 202 -12.41 -16.64 3.91
CA TRP A 202 -12.11 -16.72 2.48
C TRP A 202 -13.37 -16.99 1.64
N ASP A 203 -14.33 -17.75 2.20
CA ASP A 203 -15.61 -18.05 1.54
C ASP A 203 -16.54 -16.82 1.44
N SER A 204 -16.29 -15.78 2.24
CA SER A 204 -17.07 -14.55 2.29
C SER A 204 -16.20 -13.30 2.12
N LEU A 205 -15.13 -13.39 1.33
CA LEU A 205 -14.19 -12.29 1.12
C LEU A 205 -14.79 -11.19 0.23
N ASP A 206 -14.70 -9.93 0.66
CA ASP A 206 -15.24 -8.78 -0.09
C ASP A 206 -14.17 -8.09 -0.94
N VAL A 207 -12.98 -7.87 -0.37
CA VAL A 207 -11.86 -7.18 -1.02
C VAL A 207 -10.57 -7.98 -0.85
N ALA A 208 -9.79 -8.13 -1.92
CA ALA A 208 -8.49 -8.83 -1.89
C ALA A 208 -7.36 -7.92 -2.39
N LEU A 209 -6.30 -7.78 -1.61
CA LEU A 209 -5.06 -7.13 -1.98
C LEU A 209 -4.02 -8.21 -2.28
N VAL A 210 -3.78 -8.41 -3.57
CA VAL A 210 -2.88 -9.44 -4.08
C VAL A 210 -1.72 -8.85 -4.87
N GLY A 211 -0.53 -9.39 -4.66
CA GLY A 211 0.58 -9.28 -5.60
C GLY A 211 0.45 -10.31 -6.72
N ILE A 212 1.13 -10.06 -7.85
CA ILE A 212 1.20 -11.02 -8.97
C ILE A 212 2.66 -11.43 -9.13
N GLY A 213 2.93 -12.73 -9.08
CA GLY A 213 4.25 -13.29 -9.34
C GLY A 213 4.37 -13.81 -10.78
N SER A 214 5.62 -14.03 -11.23
CA SER A 214 5.93 -14.44 -12.59
C SER A 214 7.26 -15.22 -12.63
N PRO A 215 7.41 -16.20 -13.53
CA PRO A 215 8.70 -16.89 -13.73
C PRO A 215 9.79 -15.94 -14.25
N ALA A 216 9.43 -14.77 -14.80
CA ALA A 216 10.40 -13.77 -15.25
C ALA A 216 11.08 -13.01 -14.10
N ILE A 217 10.61 -13.17 -12.86
CA ILE A 217 11.19 -12.52 -11.67
C ILE A 217 12.61 -13.05 -11.42
N ARG A 218 13.57 -12.13 -11.34
CA ARG A 218 14.99 -12.45 -11.09
C ARG A 218 15.52 -12.00 -9.73
N ASP A 219 14.69 -11.34 -8.93
CA ASP A 219 15.08 -10.92 -7.58
C ASP A 219 15.03 -12.07 -6.56
N GLY A 220 15.22 -11.74 -5.28
CA GLY A 220 15.28 -12.70 -4.17
C GLY A 220 14.01 -13.51 -3.92
N ALA A 221 12.86 -13.13 -4.49
CA ALA A 221 11.60 -13.87 -4.43
C ALA A 221 11.31 -14.68 -5.71
N ASN A 222 12.34 -15.03 -6.48
CA ASN A 222 12.14 -15.88 -7.66
C ASN A 222 11.59 -17.27 -7.29
N TRP A 223 10.88 -17.87 -8.24
CA TRP A 223 10.23 -19.18 -8.06
C TRP A 223 11.22 -20.30 -7.72
N HIS A 224 12.45 -20.26 -8.23
CA HIS A 224 13.49 -21.22 -7.87
C HIS A 224 13.85 -21.16 -6.37
N ALA A 225 13.93 -19.98 -5.77
CA ALA A 225 14.23 -19.80 -4.35
C ALA A 225 13.03 -20.21 -3.48
N PHE A 226 11.81 -19.96 -3.97
CA PHE A 226 10.57 -20.23 -3.23
C PHE A 226 10.18 -21.72 -3.27
N TYR A 227 10.05 -22.29 -4.48
CA TYR A 227 9.55 -23.66 -4.72
C TYR A 227 10.67 -24.69 -4.93
N GLY A 228 11.89 -24.25 -5.25
CA GLY A 228 13.00 -25.14 -5.63
C GLY A 228 13.15 -25.28 -7.15
N SER A 229 14.29 -25.82 -7.59
CA SER A 229 14.60 -25.89 -9.02
C SER A 229 13.72 -26.86 -9.80
N GLU A 230 13.49 -28.06 -9.27
CA GLU A 230 12.69 -29.09 -9.96
C GLU A 230 11.25 -28.63 -10.18
N GLU A 231 10.62 -28.05 -9.15
CA GLU A 231 9.26 -27.51 -9.25
C GLU A 231 9.19 -26.32 -10.21
N SER A 232 10.16 -25.39 -10.17
CA SER A 232 10.21 -24.25 -11.10
C SER A 232 10.36 -24.69 -12.56
N ASP A 233 11.14 -25.75 -12.82
CA ASP A 233 11.30 -26.32 -14.16
C ASP A 233 9.99 -26.99 -14.63
N ASP A 234 9.28 -27.71 -13.75
CA ASP A 234 7.95 -28.28 -14.04
C ASP A 234 6.91 -27.18 -14.33
N LEU A 235 6.91 -26.09 -13.58
CA LEU A 235 6.03 -24.93 -13.83
C LEU A 235 6.28 -24.30 -15.21
N ASN A 236 7.55 -24.15 -15.60
CA ASN A 236 7.91 -23.66 -16.94
C ASN A 236 7.50 -24.65 -18.04
N ALA A 237 7.69 -25.95 -17.82
CA ALA A 237 7.29 -27.00 -18.74
C ALA A 237 5.76 -27.03 -18.94
N ARG A 238 4.99 -26.67 -17.91
CA ARG A 238 3.52 -26.52 -17.96
C ARG A 238 3.07 -25.15 -18.50
N HIS A 239 3.99 -24.29 -18.93
CA HIS A 239 3.70 -22.98 -19.50
C HIS A 239 2.93 -22.04 -18.54
N VAL A 240 3.23 -22.09 -17.25
CA VAL A 240 2.62 -21.18 -16.28
C VAL A 240 3.16 -19.76 -16.49
N ALA A 241 2.27 -18.78 -16.64
CA ALA A 241 2.64 -17.38 -16.91
C ALA A 241 2.83 -16.52 -15.63
N GLY A 242 2.27 -16.97 -14.50
CA GLY A 242 2.35 -16.28 -13.21
C GLY A 242 1.51 -16.96 -12.12
N ASP A 243 1.59 -16.42 -10.90
CA ASP A 243 0.89 -16.86 -9.70
C ASP A 243 0.29 -15.67 -8.92
N ILE A 244 -0.66 -15.96 -8.02
CA ILE A 244 -1.35 -15.02 -7.13
C ILE A 244 -1.29 -15.57 -5.71
#